data_AF-A0A2M7QSR6-F1
#
_entry.id   AF-A0A2M7QSR6-F1
#
_cell.length_a   1.000
_cell.length_b   1.000
_cell.length_c   1.000
_cell.angle_alpha   90.00
_cell.angle_beta   90.00
_cell.angle_gamma   90.00
#
_symmetry.space_group_name_H-M   'P 1'
#
loop_
_entity.id
_entity.type
_entity.pdbx_description
1 polymer ?
#
loop_
_entity_poly.entity_id
_entity_poly.type
_entity_poly.pdbx_seq_one_letter_code
_entity_poly.pdbx_strand_id
1 'polypeptide(L)' 'MYPYIALTVLAVGSIARYERDPFTWKSSSSQLLRRRQLMLGSVLFHVGVLVIFFGHFVGLLTPIWVFDTLGVGH' A
#
# COMPACT_ATOMS: atom_id res chain seq x y z
N MET A 1 -6.78 -17.89 -11.36
CA MET A 1 -7.86 -17.96 -10.34
C MET A 1 -7.50 -17.19 -9.07
N TYR A 2 -6.37 -17.51 -8.43
CA TYR A 2 -5.89 -16.84 -7.20
C TYR A 2 -5.93 -15.30 -7.16
N PRO A 3 -5.49 -14.54 -8.20
CA PRO A 3 -5.49 -13.07 -8.11
C PRO A 3 -6.91 -12.50 -7.96
N TYR A 4 -7.89 -13.09 -8.64
CA TYR A 4 -9.29 -12.65 -8.56
C TYR A 4 -9.90 -12.94 -7.18
N ILE A 5 -9.57 -14.09 -6.58
CA ILE A 5 -10.02 -14.43 -5.22
C ILE A 5 -9.42 -13.45 -4.22
N ALA A 6 -8.11 -13.19 -4.30
CA ALA A 6 -7.42 -12.26 -3.42
C ALA A 6 -8.00 -10.84 -3.51
N LEU A 7 -8.24 -10.33 -4.73
CA LEU A 7 -8.84 -9.01 -4.95
C LEU A 7 -10.29 -8.94 -4.46
N THR A 8 -11.07 -10.01 -4.65
CA THR A 8 -12.47 -10.06 -4.19
C THR A 8 -12.53 -10.03 -2.66
N VAL A 9 -11.71 -10.84 -1.99
CA VAL A 9 -11.63 -10.87 -0.52
C VAL A 9 -11.12 -9.53 0.02
N LEU A 10 -10.11 -8.94 -0.63
CA LEU A 10 -9.60 -7.61 -0.26
C LEU A 10 -10.71 -6.55 -0.31
N ALA A 11 -11.46 -6.47 -1.41
CA ALA A 11 -12.49 -5.47 -1.59
C ALA A 11 -13.69 -5.68 -0.65
N VAL A 12 -14.31 -6.87 -0.70
CA VAL A 12 -15.51 -7.18 0.09
C VAL A 12 -15.21 -7.20 1.58
N GLY A 13 -14.07 -7.77 1.99
CA GLY A 13 -13.64 -7.78 3.39
C GLY A 13 -13.39 -6.38 3.94
N SER A 14 -12.80 -5.49 3.13
CA SER A 14 -12.58 -4.09 3.53
C SER A 14 -13.90 -3.35 3.73
N ILE A 15 -14.86 -3.49 2.80
CA ILE A 15 -16.19 -2.87 2.90
C ILE A 15 -16.93 -3.42 4.12
N ALA A 16 -17.01 -4.74 4.28
CA ALA A 16 -17.73 -5.36 5.39
C ALA A 16 -17.17 -4.95 6.76
N ARG A 17 -15.84 -4.83 6.89
CA ARG A 17 -15.20 -4.36 8.13
C ARG A 17 -15.48 -2.88 8.39
N TYR A 18 -15.44 -2.05 7.35
CA TYR A 18 -15.72 -0.63 7.47
C TYR A 18 -17.14 -0.35 7.97
N GLU A 19 -18.13 -1.07 7.45
CA GLU A 19 -19.53 -0.93 7.84
C GLU A 19 -19.86 -1.50 9.23
N ARG A 20 -19.32 -2.68 9.56
CA ARG A 20 -19.67 -3.38 10.82
C ARG A 20 -18.90 -2.85 12.02
N ASP A 21 -17.60 -2.62 11.86
CA ASP A 21 -16.68 -2.42 12.99
C ASP A 21 -15.76 -1.21 12.77
N PRO A 22 -16.30 0.01 12.56
CA PRO A 22 -15.50 1.20 12.24
C PRO A 22 -14.49 1.56 13.33
N PHE A 23 -14.81 1.31 14.61
CA PHE A 23 -13.90 1.56 15.73
C PHE A 23 -12.63 0.69 15.71
N THR A 24 -12.64 -0.42 14.98
CA THR A 24 -11.45 -1.27 14.77
C THR A 24 -10.55 -0.74 13.65
N TRP A 25 -10.98 0.27 12.90
CA TRP A 25 -10.24 0.86 11.79
C TRP A 25 -9.27 1.93 12.28
N LYS A 26 -8.14 1.49 12.83
CA LYS A 26 -7.08 2.34 13.38
C LYS A 26 -5.71 1.75 13.12
N SER A 27 -4.67 2.58 13.12
CA SER A 27 -3.28 2.16 12.89
C SER A 27 -2.68 1.35 14.05
N SER A 28 -3.38 1.23 15.18
CA SER A 28 -2.93 0.50 16.39
C SER A 28 -1.48 0.82 16.78
N SER A 29 -1.15 2.12 16.88
CA SER A 29 0.21 2.58 17.17
C SER A 29 0.72 2.13 18.55
N SER A 30 1.83 1.41 18.55
CA SER A 30 2.60 1.03 19.75
C SER A 30 3.70 2.04 20.11
N GLN A 31 3.72 3.20 19.44
CA GLN A 31 4.78 4.20 19.60
C GLN A 31 4.88 4.77 21.03
N LEU A 32 3.79 4.76 21.80
CA LEU A 32 3.78 5.16 23.21
C LEU A 32 4.63 4.24 24.09
N LEU A 33 4.71 2.95 23.76
CA LEU A 33 5.44 1.95 24.56
C LEU A 33 6.95 1.97 24.29
N ARG A 34 7.37 2.23 23.04
CA ARG A 34 8.79 2.21 22.62
C ARG A 34 9.13 3.29 21.59
N ARG A 35 8.99 4.56 21.97
CA ARG A 35 9.09 5.70 21.04
C ARG A 35 10.40 5.77 20.25
N ARG A 36 11.56 5.73 20.92
CA ARG A 36 12.86 6.06 20.27
C ARG A 36 13.25 5.07 19.16
N GLN A 37 13.08 3.78 19.40
CA GLN A 37 13.38 2.74 18.41
C GLN A 37 12.31 2.68 17.29
N LEU A 38 11.03 2.81 17.65
CA LEU A 38 9.94 2.74 16.68
C LEU A 38 9.88 3.95 15.74
N MET A 39 10.28 5.14 16.19
CA MET A 39 10.31 6.33 15.32
C MET A 39 11.24 6.11 14.11
N LEU A 40 12.48 5.71 14.35
CA LEU A 40 13.46 5.51 13.28
C LEU A 40 13.04 4.35 12.36
N GLY A 41 12.68 3.20 12.94
CA GLY A 41 12.25 2.03 12.16
C GLY A 41 10.98 2.29 11.35
N SER A 42 9.99 2.98 11.94
CA SER A 42 8.74 3.33 11.28
C SER A 42 8.97 4.28 10.10
N VAL A 43 9.77 5.33 10.29
CA VAL A 43 10.04 6.30 9.20
C VAL A 43 10.77 5.62 8.05
N LEU A 44 11.84 4.88 8.32
CA LEU A 44 12.61 4.19 7.27
C LEU A 44 11.74 3.16 6.52
N PHE A 45 10.92 2.39 7.24
CA PHE A 45 10.02 1.41 6.63
C PHE A 45 8.93 2.08 5.78
N HIS A 46 8.24 3.10 6.31
CA HIS A 46 7.14 3.75 5.59
C HIS A 46 7.63 4.50 4.36
N VAL A 47 8.77 5.20 4.44
CA VAL A 47 9.36 5.85 3.27
C VAL A 47 9.75 4.79 2.22
N GLY A 48 10.41 3.72 2.64
CA GLY A 48 10.80 2.63 1.74
C GLY A 48 9.60 1.96 1.05
N VAL A 49 8.59 1.55 1.81
CA VAL A 49 7.41 0.86 1.25
C VAL A 49 6.59 1.79 0.36
N LEU A 50 6.52 3.10 0.65
CA LEU A 50 5.82 4.05 -0.22
C LEU A 50 6.55 4.22 -1.56
N VAL A 51 7.89 4.34 -1.55
CA VAL A 51 8.68 4.39 -2.78
C VAL A 51 8.47 3.12 -3.62
N ILE A 52 8.52 1.95 -2.98
CA ILE A 52 8.29 0.67 -3.66
C ILE A 52 6.86 0.58 -4.21
N PHE A 53 5.86 0.97 -3.42
CA PHE A 53 4.46 0.95 -3.83
C PHE A 53 4.22 1.82 -5.06
N PHE A 54 4.69 3.07 -5.05
CA PHE A 54 4.54 3.96 -6.21
C PHE A 54 5.37 3.48 -7.40
N GLY A 55 6.56 2.92 -7.17
CA GLY A 55 7.37 2.31 -8.21
C GLY A 55 6.66 1.15 -8.91
N HIS A 56 6.02 0.25 -8.16
CA HIS A 56 5.22 -0.85 -8.71
C HIS A 56 3.96 -0.34 -9.39
N PHE A 57 3.27 0.63 -8.78
CA PHE A 57 2.04 1.18 -9.31
C PHE A 57 2.28 1.86 -10.67
N VAL A 58 3.24 2.78 -10.75
CA VAL A 58 3.60 3.45 -12.00
C VAL A 58 4.25 2.46 -12.96
N GLY A 59 5.18 1.62 -12.52
CA GLY A 59 5.89 0.70 -13.40
C GLY A 59 5.01 -0.35 -14.06
N LEU A 60 4.00 -0.88 -13.36
CA LEU A 60 3.18 -1.99 -13.85
C LEU A 60 1.83 -1.55 -14.43
N LEU A 61 1.25 -0.44 -13.97
CA LEU A 61 -0.05 0.03 -14.45
C LEU A 61 0.05 1.14 -15.49
N THR A 62 1.22 1.76 -15.69
CA THR A 62 1.39 2.76 -16.75
C THR A 62 1.41 2.07 -18.12
N PRO A 63 0.55 2.49 -19.07
CA PRO A 63 0.52 1.89 -20.39
C PRO A 63 1.73 2.31 -21.23
N ILE A 64 2.16 1.40 -22.12
CA ILE A 64 3.41 1.52 -22.91
C ILE A 64 3.50 2.83 -23.69
N TRP A 65 2.39 3.30 -24.26
CA TRP A 65 2.38 4.55 -25.04
C TRP A 65 2.83 5.77 -24.23
N VAL A 66 2.66 5.77 -22.91
CA VAL A 66 3.17 6.87 -22.06
C VAL A 66 4.70 6.85 -22.05
N PHE A 67 5.32 5.67 -21.94
CA PHE A 67 6.76 5.53 -22.02
C PHE A 67 7.28 5.93 -23.41
N ASP A 68 6.56 5.58 -24.47
CA ASP A 68 6.88 6.00 -25.85
C ASP A 68 6.88 7.52 -26.01
N THR A 69 5.85 8.20 -25.51
CA THR A 69 5.75 9.67 -25.58
C THR A 69 6.83 10.38 -24.77
N LEU A 70 7.34 9.74 -23.73
CA LEU A 70 8.42 10.25 -22.89
C LEU A 70 9.81 9.90 -23.46
N GLY A 71 9.87 9.19 -24.59
CA GLY A 71 11.12 8.76 -25.23
C GLY A 71 11.88 7.71 -24.42
N VAL A 72 11.19 7.01 -23.51
CA VAL A 72 11.76 5.95 -22.70
C VAL A 72 11.70 4.65 -23.49
N GLY A 73 12.86 4.21 -24.00
CA GLY A 73 12.99 2.88 -24.60
C GLY A 73 12.69 1.80 -23.56
N HIS A 74 11.74 0.93 -23.88
CA HIS A 74 11.26 -0.14 -23.02
C HIS A 74 11.59 -1.51 -23.60
#